data_AF-A0A7C2YGZ6-F1
#
_entry.id   AF-A0A7C2YGZ6-F1
#
_cell.length_a   1.000
_cell.length_b   1.000
_cell.length_c   1.000
_cell.angle_alpha   90.00
_cell.angle_beta   90.00
_cell.angle_gamma   90.00
#
_symmetry.space_group_name_H-M   'P 1'
#
loop_
_entity.id
_entity.type
_entity.pdbx_description
1 polymer ?
#
loop_
_entity_poly.entity_id
_entity_poly.type
_entity_poly.pdbx_seq_one_letter_code
_entity_poly.pdbx_strand_id
1 'polypeptide(L)'
;MTSLETLLHEYSNFSLPTQLRLGAPFGMTTLCFQNFYSELFPERDTPVDFHVVCFSGEGEQLGGTVLRVETGEAVQYTPDAASQRGTGLIAAAAIPAFDLAGYSAGKLKIRSEIGTGFYVIWDDGSGHLDTMHEWMAVTRGPLPPARHYFVFDSARSRLERFGLALVNPIIGSGCESQATVSIFNSARRPLGSATLEPVSSMGARLVFFDAVFPELGSWFATHGPLGVEVSGANLAEPLTIEIHRSGDVHIHHIN
;
A
#
# COMPACT_ATOMS: atom_id res chain seq x y z
N MET A 1 9.46 -19.18 -10.29
CA MET A 1 9.23 -18.11 -9.29
C MET A 1 8.96 -16.85 -10.07
N THR A 2 7.82 -16.20 -9.88
CA THR A 2 7.44 -14.99 -10.60
C THR A 2 8.22 -13.80 -10.03
N SER A 3 9.01 -13.10 -10.85
CA SER A 3 9.70 -11.87 -10.44
C SER A 3 8.97 -10.63 -10.94
N LEU A 4 9.08 -9.53 -10.20
CA LEU A 4 8.52 -8.24 -10.62
C LEU A 4 9.12 -7.78 -11.95
N GLU A 5 10.43 -7.95 -12.14
CA GLU A 5 11.11 -7.57 -13.39
C GLU A 5 10.58 -8.35 -14.59
N THR A 6 10.36 -9.66 -14.44
CA THR A 6 9.77 -10.50 -15.50
C THR A 6 8.36 -10.03 -15.84
N LEU A 7 7.51 -9.77 -14.84
CA LEU A 7 6.15 -9.28 -15.07
C LEU A 7 6.14 -7.94 -15.80
N LEU A 8 6.95 -6.98 -15.36
CA LEU A 8 7.04 -5.66 -15.98
C LEU A 8 7.66 -5.69 -17.39
N HIS A 9 8.38 -6.77 -17.75
CA HIS A 9 8.94 -6.97 -19.08
C HIS A 9 7.95 -7.68 -20.01
N GLU A 10 7.39 -8.81 -19.58
CA GLU A 10 6.47 -9.63 -20.38
C GLU A 10 5.11 -8.94 -20.56
N TYR A 11 4.63 -8.23 -19.55
CA TYR A 11 3.33 -7.57 -19.53
C TYR A 11 3.50 -6.05 -19.39
N SER A 12 4.34 -5.46 -20.23
CA SER A 12 4.72 -4.04 -20.17
C SER A 12 3.56 -3.02 -20.26
N ASN A 13 2.39 -3.44 -20.77
CA ASN A 13 1.17 -2.62 -20.83
C ASN A 13 0.27 -2.79 -19.60
N PHE A 14 0.62 -3.63 -18.63
CA PHE A 14 -0.09 -3.81 -17.39
C PHE A 14 0.70 -3.17 -16.24
N SER A 15 0.04 -2.29 -15.49
CA SER A 15 0.62 -1.74 -14.28
C SER A 15 0.40 -2.70 -13.10
N LEU A 16 1.37 -2.72 -12.18
CA LEU A 16 1.29 -3.50 -10.95
C LEU A 16 1.00 -2.56 -9.78
N PRO A 17 -0.27 -2.30 -9.44
CA PRO A 17 -0.62 -1.60 -8.21
C PRO A 17 0.01 -2.28 -6.99
N THR A 18 0.43 -1.44 -6.05
CA THR A 18 1.05 -1.84 -4.79
C THR A 18 0.14 -1.55 -3.61
N GLN A 19 0.33 -2.33 -2.56
CA GLN A 19 -0.34 -2.18 -1.27
C GLN A 19 0.58 -2.52 -0.10
N LEU A 20 0.29 -1.94 1.07
CA LEU A 20 1.02 -2.26 2.30
C LEU A 20 0.75 -3.71 2.71
N ARG A 21 1.83 -4.44 2.98
CA ARG A 21 1.81 -5.75 3.62
C ARG A 21 2.05 -5.57 5.12
N LEU A 22 1.15 -6.12 5.93
CA LEU A 22 1.37 -6.36 7.34
C LEU A 22 1.76 -7.82 7.57
N GLY A 23 2.60 -8.00 8.57
CA GLY A 23 3.01 -9.27 9.12
C GLY A 23 3.22 -9.10 10.62
N ALA A 24 3.46 -10.21 11.34
CA ALA A 24 3.62 -10.19 12.78
C ALA A 24 4.71 -9.18 13.24
N PRO A 25 4.49 -8.39 14.30
CA PRO A 25 3.35 -8.46 15.22
C PRO A 25 2.15 -7.60 14.82
N PHE A 26 2.17 -6.93 13.66
CA PHE A 26 1.15 -5.94 13.29
C PHE A 26 -0.15 -6.54 12.78
N GLY A 27 -0.08 -7.75 12.21
CA GLY A 27 -1.25 -8.41 11.66
C GLY A 27 -0.90 -9.31 10.48
N MET A 28 -1.89 -9.55 9.63
CA MET A 28 -1.83 -10.36 8.42
C MET A 28 -2.53 -9.62 7.28
N THR A 29 -2.01 -9.79 6.06
CA THR A 29 -2.61 -9.22 4.85
C THR A 29 -3.24 -10.29 3.98
N THR A 30 -4.49 -10.07 3.58
CA THR A 30 -5.23 -10.87 2.60
C THR A 30 -5.60 -9.98 1.41
N LEU A 31 -5.38 -10.46 0.19
CA LEU A 31 -5.83 -9.83 -1.04
C LEU A 31 -7.20 -10.38 -1.44
N CYS A 32 -8.05 -9.52 -1.96
CA CYS A 32 -9.35 -9.86 -2.52
C CYS A 32 -9.41 -9.31 -3.95
N PHE A 33 -9.56 -10.20 -4.92
CA PHE A 33 -9.66 -9.83 -6.33
C PHE A 33 -10.89 -10.48 -6.96
N GLN A 34 -11.61 -9.73 -7.79
CA GLN A 34 -12.74 -10.22 -8.57
C GLN A 34 -12.49 -10.00 -10.06
N ASN A 35 -12.68 -11.03 -10.86
CA ASN A 35 -12.52 -10.96 -12.30
C ASN A 35 -13.75 -10.32 -12.95
N PHE A 36 -13.66 -9.03 -13.26
CA PHE A 36 -14.74 -8.25 -13.89
C PHE A 36 -14.73 -8.28 -15.43
N TYR A 37 -13.83 -9.01 -16.10
CA TYR A 37 -13.78 -9.01 -17.57
C TYR A 37 -15.05 -9.60 -18.22
N SER A 38 -15.79 -10.44 -17.50
CA SER A 38 -17.11 -10.95 -17.93
C SER A 38 -18.14 -9.84 -18.13
N GLU A 39 -18.01 -8.70 -17.43
CA GLU A 39 -18.89 -7.54 -17.60
C GLU A 39 -18.57 -6.77 -18.90
N LEU A 40 -17.31 -6.80 -19.33
CA LEU A 40 -16.85 -6.14 -20.56
C LEU A 40 -17.10 -7.00 -21.80
N PHE A 41 -16.99 -8.31 -21.66
CA PHE A 41 -17.18 -9.28 -22.74
C PHE A 41 -18.21 -10.33 -22.34
N PRO A 42 -19.51 -9.96 -22.31
CA PRO A 42 -20.56 -10.93 -22.01
C PRO A 42 -20.50 -12.08 -23.01
N GLU A 43 -20.79 -13.30 -22.54
CA GLU A 43 -20.80 -14.55 -23.33
C GLU A 43 -19.41 -15.04 -23.80
N ARG A 44 -18.32 -14.43 -23.31
CA ARG A 44 -16.96 -14.89 -23.56
C ARG A 44 -16.34 -15.50 -22.31
N ASP A 45 -15.51 -16.51 -22.52
CA ASP A 45 -14.63 -16.99 -21.47
C ASP A 45 -13.46 -16.01 -21.32
N THR A 46 -13.40 -15.32 -20.20
CA THR A 46 -12.46 -14.23 -19.89
C THR A 46 -11.63 -14.49 -18.62
N PRO A 47 -10.98 -15.65 -18.52
CA PRO A 47 -10.28 -15.99 -17.30
C PRO A 47 -8.93 -15.24 -17.22
N VAL A 48 -8.47 -14.98 -16.01
CA VAL A 48 -7.26 -14.18 -15.75
C VAL A 48 -6.29 -14.93 -14.86
N ASP A 49 -5.02 -14.61 -15.02
CA ASP A 49 -3.95 -15.01 -14.12
C ASP A 49 -3.66 -13.82 -13.20
N PHE A 50 -3.98 -13.96 -11.92
CA PHE A 50 -3.71 -12.95 -10.89
C PHE A 50 -2.31 -13.18 -10.32
N HIS A 51 -1.36 -12.41 -10.82
CA HIS A 51 0.02 -12.42 -10.39
C HIS A 51 0.17 -11.57 -9.13
N VAL A 52 0.81 -12.13 -8.11
CA VAL A 52 1.06 -11.45 -6.83
C VAL A 52 2.53 -11.59 -6.50
N VAL A 53 3.18 -10.49 -6.15
CA VAL A 53 4.59 -10.44 -5.73
C VAL A 53 4.69 -9.74 -4.38
N CYS A 54 5.44 -10.32 -3.44
CA CYS A 54 5.59 -9.80 -2.09
C CYS A 54 7.02 -9.31 -1.85
N PHE A 55 7.14 -8.24 -1.07
CA PHE A 55 8.39 -7.60 -0.69
C PHE A 55 8.49 -7.44 0.84
N SER A 56 9.72 -7.42 1.34
CA SER A 56 10.04 -7.07 2.72
C SER A 56 9.96 -5.55 2.93
N GLY A 57 10.09 -5.11 4.18
CA GLY A 57 10.16 -3.68 4.50
C GLY A 57 11.37 -2.99 3.87
N GLU A 58 12.45 -3.75 3.64
CA GLU A 58 13.70 -3.30 3.00
C GLU A 58 13.67 -3.46 1.47
N GLY A 59 12.53 -3.85 0.89
CA GLY A 59 12.35 -3.95 -0.56
C GLY A 59 12.88 -5.22 -1.21
N GLU A 60 13.30 -6.22 -0.43
CA GLU A 60 13.68 -7.53 -0.96
C GLU A 60 12.44 -8.28 -1.44
N GLN A 61 12.46 -8.83 -2.65
CA GLN A 61 11.39 -9.67 -3.14
C GLN A 61 11.37 -11.02 -2.38
N LEU A 62 10.33 -11.23 -1.59
CA LEU A 62 10.16 -12.44 -0.77
C LEU A 62 9.61 -13.63 -1.55
N GLY A 63 8.82 -13.35 -2.60
CA GLY A 63 8.12 -14.40 -3.33
C GLY A 63 7.18 -13.85 -4.39
N GLY A 64 6.72 -14.75 -5.26
CA GLY A 64 5.68 -14.44 -6.24
C GLY A 64 4.85 -15.68 -6.55
N THR A 65 3.55 -15.50 -6.69
CA THR A 65 2.58 -16.53 -7.04
C THR A 65 1.73 -16.10 -8.22
N VAL A 66 1.07 -17.07 -8.85
CA VAL A 66 0.07 -16.84 -9.89
C VAL A 66 -1.16 -17.64 -9.52
N LEU A 67 -2.29 -16.96 -9.42
CA LEU A 67 -3.57 -17.56 -9.11
C LEU A 67 -4.45 -17.48 -10.34
N ARG A 68 -4.88 -18.64 -10.81
CA ARG A 68 -5.87 -18.71 -11.87
C ARG A 68 -7.23 -18.29 -11.31
N VAL A 69 -7.88 -17.31 -11.93
CA VAL A 69 -9.24 -16.86 -11.58
C VAL A 69 -10.13 -16.98 -12.81
N GLU A 70 -11.10 -17.89 -12.75
CA GLU A 70 -11.97 -18.15 -13.89
C GLU A 70 -12.94 -16.99 -14.13
N THR A 71 -13.68 -17.07 -15.24
CA THR A 71 -14.63 -16.06 -15.68
C THR A 71 -15.69 -15.76 -14.62
N GLY A 72 -15.74 -14.51 -14.16
CA GLY A 72 -16.72 -14.04 -13.16
C GLY A 72 -16.45 -14.53 -11.72
N GLU A 73 -15.35 -15.24 -11.49
CA GLU A 73 -14.96 -15.68 -10.15
C GLU A 73 -14.22 -14.60 -9.37
N ALA A 74 -14.11 -14.83 -8.06
CA ALA A 74 -13.32 -14.02 -7.15
C ALA A 74 -12.40 -14.90 -6.30
N VAL A 75 -11.27 -14.36 -5.89
CA VAL A 75 -10.28 -15.02 -5.05
C VAL A 75 -9.97 -14.18 -3.82
N GLN A 76 -9.85 -14.85 -2.67
CA GLN A 76 -9.20 -14.30 -1.49
C GLN A 76 -7.89 -15.05 -1.26
N TYR A 77 -6.80 -14.33 -1.12
CA TYR A 77 -5.46 -14.90 -1.04
C TYR A 77 -4.62 -14.23 0.03
N THR A 78 -4.16 -15.02 0.99
CA THR A 78 -3.16 -14.61 1.96
C THR A 78 -1.81 -15.17 1.49
N PRO A 79 -0.86 -14.33 1.04
CA PRO A 79 0.45 -14.82 0.64
C PRO A 79 1.17 -15.53 1.78
N ASP A 80 1.87 -16.63 1.52
CA ASP A 80 2.72 -17.27 2.54
C ASP A 80 3.74 -16.27 3.11
N ALA A 81 4.27 -15.39 2.25
CA ALA A 81 5.14 -14.29 2.63
C ALA A 81 4.45 -13.20 3.47
N ALA A 82 3.12 -13.12 3.49
CA ALA A 82 2.37 -12.24 4.39
C ALA A 82 2.50 -12.67 5.86
N SER A 83 2.84 -13.93 6.12
CA SER A 83 3.18 -14.41 7.47
C SER A 83 4.59 -13.99 7.94
N GLN A 84 5.44 -13.46 7.04
CA GLN A 84 6.76 -12.97 7.44
C GLN A 84 6.63 -11.75 8.36
N ARG A 85 7.50 -11.68 9.37
CA ARG A 85 7.50 -10.60 10.35
C ARG A 85 7.70 -9.22 9.71
N GLY A 86 7.14 -8.21 10.37
CA GLY A 86 7.26 -6.81 9.97
C GLY A 86 6.38 -6.44 8.78
N THR A 87 6.63 -5.28 8.22
CA THR A 87 5.87 -4.72 7.09
C THR A 87 6.55 -5.00 5.75
N GLY A 88 5.88 -4.64 4.67
CA GLY A 88 6.45 -4.73 3.33
C GLY A 88 5.45 -4.24 2.28
N LEU A 89 5.68 -4.61 1.03
CA LEU A 89 4.75 -4.34 -0.06
C LEU A 89 4.23 -5.62 -0.68
N ILE A 90 3.04 -5.52 -1.24
CA ILE A 90 2.52 -6.47 -2.21
C ILE A 90 2.25 -5.70 -3.49
N ALA A 91 2.66 -6.25 -4.62
CA ALA A 91 2.30 -5.78 -5.95
C ALA A 91 1.46 -6.86 -6.64
N ALA A 92 0.39 -6.48 -7.32
CA ALA A 92 -0.46 -7.46 -8.01
C ALA A 92 -0.94 -6.97 -9.36
N ALA A 93 -1.13 -7.89 -10.31
CA ALA A 93 -1.75 -7.64 -11.60
C ALA A 93 -2.55 -8.84 -12.09
N ALA A 94 -3.76 -8.58 -12.58
CA ALA A 94 -4.61 -9.56 -13.24
C ALA A 94 -4.38 -9.48 -14.74
N ILE A 95 -3.72 -10.50 -15.28
CA ILE A 95 -3.37 -10.57 -16.69
C ILE A 95 -4.38 -11.50 -17.40
N PRO A 96 -5.07 -11.03 -18.44
CA PRO A 96 -5.91 -11.88 -19.28
C PRO A 96 -5.16 -13.10 -19.80
N ALA A 97 -5.71 -14.30 -19.59
CA ALA A 97 -5.24 -15.52 -20.24
C ALA A 97 -5.91 -15.72 -21.62
N PHE A 98 -6.41 -14.64 -22.20
CA PHE A 98 -7.10 -14.59 -23.49
C PHE A 98 -6.63 -13.37 -24.29
N ASP A 99 -6.89 -13.37 -25.59
CA ASP A 99 -6.55 -12.23 -26.46
C ASP A 99 -7.52 -11.06 -26.24
N LEU A 100 -7.15 -10.17 -25.33
CA LEU A 100 -7.91 -8.96 -25.01
C LEU A 100 -8.14 -8.07 -26.25
N ALA A 101 -7.12 -7.94 -27.11
CA ALA A 101 -7.23 -7.12 -28.31
C ALA A 101 -8.22 -7.75 -29.32
N GLY A 102 -8.11 -9.06 -29.53
CA GLY A 102 -9.06 -9.83 -30.34
C GLY A 102 -10.49 -9.75 -29.82
N TYR A 103 -10.69 -9.86 -28.50
CA TYR A 103 -12.01 -9.79 -27.87
C TYR A 103 -12.64 -8.41 -27.98
N SER A 104 -11.82 -7.36 -27.88
CA SER A 104 -12.29 -5.99 -28.09
C SER A 104 -12.83 -5.77 -29.51
N ALA A 105 -12.25 -6.42 -30.52
CA ALA A 105 -12.60 -6.25 -31.94
C ALA A 105 -12.77 -4.78 -32.37
N GLY A 106 -12.02 -3.86 -31.75
CA GLY A 106 -12.12 -2.41 -31.97
C GLY A 106 -13.36 -1.73 -31.36
N LYS A 107 -14.23 -2.47 -30.67
CA LYS A 107 -15.42 -1.94 -29.97
C LYS A 107 -15.08 -1.29 -28.64
N LEU A 108 -14.02 -1.75 -27.98
CA LEU A 108 -13.50 -1.16 -26.75
C LEU A 108 -12.12 -0.58 -27.00
N LYS A 109 -11.92 0.67 -26.60
CA LYS A 109 -10.60 1.30 -26.63
C LYS A 109 -9.78 0.78 -25.46
N ILE A 110 -8.87 -0.14 -25.74
CA ILE A 110 -7.89 -0.64 -24.77
C ILE A 110 -6.89 0.49 -24.47
N ARG A 111 -6.66 0.76 -23.19
CA ARG A 111 -5.67 1.75 -22.76
C ARG A 111 -4.26 1.22 -23.00
N SER A 112 -3.30 2.12 -23.20
CA SER A 112 -1.87 1.76 -23.30
C SER A 112 -1.32 1.20 -21.98
N GLU A 113 -1.96 1.55 -20.87
CA GLU A 113 -1.65 1.07 -19.53
C GLU A 113 -2.93 0.56 -18.87
N ILE A 114 -2.93 -0.71 -18.47
CA ILE A 114 -4.05 -1.43 -17.89
C ILE A 114 -3.73 -1.68 -16.42
N GLY A 115 -4.49 -1.05 -15.53
CA GLY A 115 -4.39 -1.29 -14.08
C GLY A 115 -5.24 -2.47 -13.64
N THR A 116 -4.88 -3.03 -12.49
CA THR A 116 -5.65 -4.08 -11.81
C THR A 116 -6.26 -3.52 -10.54
N GLY A 117 -7.59 -3.53 -10.43
CA GLY A 117 -8.26 -3.21 -9.19
C GLY A 117 -8.25 -4.41 -8.24
N PHE A 118 -7.87 -4.24 -6.97
CA PHE A 118 -7.98 -5.26 -5.94
C PHE A 118 -8.13 -4.63 -4.55
N TYR A 119 -8.72 -5.38 -3.63
CA TYR A 119 -8.84 -4.98 -2.24
C TYR A 119 -7.82 -5.72 -1.38
N VAL A 120 -7.45 -5.10 -0.28
CA VAL A 120 -6.62 -5.66 0.78
C VAL A 120 -7.42 -5.63 2.07
N ILE A 121 -7.35 -6.71 2.82
CA ILE A 121 -7.84 -6.83 4.19
C ILE A 121 -6.62 -6.97 5.10
N TRP A 122 -6.53 -6.12 6.11
CA TRP A 122 -5.59 -6.26 7.21
C TRP A 122 -6.32 -6.79 8.43
N ASP A 123 -5.83 -7.90 8.97
CA ASP A 123 -6.33 -8.53 10.19
C ASP A 123 -5.27 -8.41 11.28
N ASP A 124 -5.61 -7.89 12.45
CA ASP A 124 -4.70 -7.73 13.59
C ASP A 124 -4.44 -9.05 14.36
N GLY A 125 -5.13 -10.14 13.99
CA GLY A 125 -5.08 -11.45 14.65
C GLY A 125 -6.03 -11.57 15.86
N SER A 126 -6.73 -10.50 16.22
CA SER A 126 -7.74 -10.45 17.30
C SER A 126 -9.16 -10.32 16.74
N GLY A 127 -9.32 -10.38 15.41
CA GLY A 127 -10.62 -10.30 14.72
C GLY A 127 -11.01 -8.87 14.32
N HIS A 128 -10.12 -7.90 14.45
CA HIS A 128 -10.34 -6.56 13.90
C HIS A 128 -9.81 -6.50 12.48
N LEU A 129 -10.64 -6.00 11.58
CA LEU A 129 -10.35 -5.96 10.15
C LEU A 129 -10.44 -4.54 9.65
N ASP A 130 -9.48 -4.16 8.81
CA ASP A 130 -9.60 -2.97 7.97
C ASP A 130 -9.40 -3.33 6.51
N THR A 131 -10.00 -2.54 5.62
CA THR A 131 -10.02 -2.82 4.19
C THR A 131 -9.68 -1.58 3.38
N MET A 132 -8.88 -1.77 2.34
CA MET A 132 -8.48 -0.72 1.40
C MET A 132 -8.49 -1.27 -0.03
N HIS A 133 -8.64 -0.39 -1.03
CA HIS A 133 -8.42 -0.72 -2.44
C HIS A 133 -6.98 -0.41 -2.84
N GLU A 134 -6.54 -0.79 -4.03
CA GLU A 134 -5.19 -0.54 -4.51
C GLU A 134 -4.75 0.93 -4.43
N TRP A 135 -3.44 1.16 -4.25
CA TRP A 135 -2.93 2.50 -3.99
C TRP A 135 -2.18 3.10 -5.18
N MET A 136 -0.95 2.64 -5.44
CA MET A 136 -0.13 3.19 -6.53
C MET A 136 0.62 2.08 -7.26
N ALA A 137 0.67 2.21 -8.59
CA ALA A 137 1.46 1.34 -9.44
C ALA A 137 2.96 1.42 -9.13
N VAL A 138 3.64 0.29 -9.32
CA VAL A 138 5.11 0.26 -9.39
C VAL A 138 5.59 1.23 -10.46
N THR A 139 6.58 2.05 -10.13
CA THR A 139 7.15 3.04 -11.05
C THR A 139 8.63 2.75 -11.34
N ARG A 140 9.06 2.96 -12.59
CA ARG A 140 10.47 2.79 -13.01
C ARG A 140 11.30 4.07 -12.89
N GLY A 141 10.68 5.18 -12.47
CA GLY A 141 11.31 6.50 -12.39
C GLY A 141 11.08 7.14 -11.03
N PRO A 142 11.95 8.09 -10.64
CA PRO A 142 11.84 8.77 -9.35
C PRO A 142 10.50 9.51 -9.25
N LEU A 143 9.91 9.49 -8.06
CA LEU A 143 8.77 10.32 -7.75
C LEU A 143 9.29 11.69 -7.28
N PRO A 144 8.69 12.79 -7.77
CA PRO A 144 9.13 14.12 -7.38
C PRO A 144 8.96 14.32 -5.86
N PRO A 145 9.68 15.28 -5.26
CA PRO A 145 9.43 15.68 -3.89
C PRO A 145 7.96 16.07 -3.71
N ALA A 146 7.32 15.46 -2.72
CA ALA A 146 5.94 15.73 -2.36
C ALA A 146 5.86 16.16 -0.90
N ARG A 147 4.74 16.79 -0.56
CA ARG A 147 4.42 17.19 0.80
C ARG A 147 2.96 16.88 1.10
N HIS A 148 2.73 16.12 2.16
CA HIS A 148 1.41 15.70 2.60
C HIS A 148 1.15 16.24 4.00
N TYR A 149 -0.11 16.58 4.26
CA TYR A 149 -0.56 17.14 5.53
C TYR A 149 -1.69 16.30 6.10
N PHE A 150 -1.54 15.92 7.36
CA PHE A 150 -2.52 15.13 8.10
C PHE A 150 -2.88 15.86 9.38
N VAL A 151 -4.09 15.62 9.89
CA VAL A 151 -4.48 16.09 11.22
C VAL A 151 -4.84 14.86 12.04
N PHE A 152 -4.15 14.71 13.16
CA PHE A 152 -4.45 13.66 14.13
C PHE A 152 -5.11 14.28 15.34
N ASP A 153 -6.21 13.68 15.78
CA ASP A 153 -6.87 14.03 17.02
C ASP A 153 -6.81 12.82 17.97
N SER A 154 -6.13 12.97 19.10
CA SER A 154 -6.12 11.96 20.15
C SER A 154 -7.34 12.05 21.08
N ALA A 155 -8.32 12.92 20.77
CA ALA A 155 -9.50 13.17 21.57
C ALA A 155 -10.12 11.86 22.06
N ARG A 156 -10.27 11.80 23.39
CA ARG A 156 -10.82 10.69 24.20
C ARG A 156 -9.87 9.53 24.52
N SER A 157 -8.56 9.66 24.28
CA SER A 157 -7.58 8.62 24.66
C SER A 157 -7.92 7.25 24.05
N ARG A 158 -8.57 7.22 22.89
CA ARG A 158 -8.99 5.99 22.20
C ARG A 158 -7.85 5.38 21.40
N LEU A 159 -6.94 6.22 20.91
CA LEU A 159 -5.73 5.78 20.21
C LEU A 159 -4.69 5.33 21.23
N GLU A 160 -4.15 4.14 21.00
CA GLU A 160 -2.95 3.63 21.65
C GLU A 160 -1.71 4.18 20.94
N ARG A 161 -1.66 4.06 19.61
CA ARG A 161 -0.58 4.55 18.76
C ARG A 161 -1.14 5.06 17.45
N PHE A 162 -0.46 6.01 16.83
CA PHE A 162 -0.80 6.45 15.48
C PHE A 162 0.47 6.93 14.78
N GLY A 163 0.40 6.98 13.47
CA GLY A 163 1.58 7.17 12.64
C GLY A 163 1.24 7.15 11.18
N LEU A 164 2.24 6.76 10.38
CA LEU A 164 2.11 6.65 8.94
C LEU A 164 2.69 5.32 8.44
N ALA A 165 2.12 4.82 7.34
CA ALA A 165 2.77 3.85 6.48
C ALA A 165 3.43 4.59 5.31
N LEU A 166 4.76 4.53 5.27
CA LEU A 166 5.56 5.05 4.17
C LEU A 166 5.85 3.93 3.18
N VAL A 167 5.68 4.21 1.90
CA VAL A 167 5.89 3.24 0.82
C VAL A 167 6.67 3.88 -0.31
N ASN A 168 7.64 3.14 -0.81
CA ASN A 168 8.42 3.49 -1.97
C ASN A 168 8.13 2.46 -3.09
N PRO A 169 7.21 2.77 -4.01
CA PRO A 169 6.81 1.84 -5.07
C PRO A 169 7.78 1.85 -6.26
N ILE A 170 8.93 2.51 -6.14
CA ILE A 170 9.88 2.63 -7.23
C ILE A 170 10.70 1.36 -7.32
N ILE A 171 10.88 0.83 -8.52
CA ILE A 171 11.84 -0.22 -8.82
C ILE A 171 13.14 0.40 -9.34
N GLY A 172 14.26 0.17 -8.65
CA GLY A 172 15.58 0.60 -9.12
C GLY A 172 16.63 0.71 -8.02
N SER A 173 17.89 0.45 -8.36
CA SER A 173 19.02 0.64 -7.46
C SER A 173 19.23 2.13 -7.15
N GLY A 174 19.47 2.47 -5.89
CA GLY A 174 19.73 3.87 -5.47
C GLY A 174 18.48 4.76 -5.43
N CYS A 175 17.29 4.19 -5.60
CA CYS A 175 16.01 4.90 -5.48
C CYS A 175 15.48 4.89 -4.04
N GLU A 176 16.34 5.13 -3.05
CA GLU A 176 15.89 5.25 -1.67
C GLU A 176 15.05 6.51 -1.49
N SER A 177 14.11 6.44 -0.56
CA SER A 177 13.38 7.59 -0.09
C SER A 177 13.78 7.95 1.32
N GLN A 178 13.94 9.24 1.60
CA GLN A 178 14.07 9.75 2.96
C GLN A 178 12.99 10.80 3.21
N ALA A 179 12.16 10.55 4.23
CA ALA A 179 11.11 11.45 4.64
C ALA A 179 11.58 12.35 5.79
N THR A 180 11.07 13.56 5.85
CA THR A 180 11.08 14.41 7.04
C THR A 180 9.64 14.60 7.52
N VAL A 181 9.41 14.36 8.80
CA VAL A 181 8.12 14.56 9.48
C VAL A 181 8.23 15.77 10.39
N SER A 182 7.25 16.67 10.33
CA SER A 182 7.14 17.82 11.21
C SER A 182 5.77 17.88 11.87
N ILE A 183 5.74 18.16 13.17
CA ILE A 183 4.52 18.27 13.97
C ILE A 183 4.21 19.74 14.24
N PHE A 184 2.95 20.12 14.12
CA PHE A 184 2.45 21.48 14.35
C PHE A 184 1.23 21.44 15.27
N ASN A 185 1.02 22.51 16.03
CA ASN A 185 -0.27 22.71 16.69
C ASN A 185 -1.31 23.32 15.74
N SER A 186 -2.55 23.48 16.24
CA SER A 186 -3.67 24.08 15.49
C SER A 186 -3.42 25.50 14.97
N ALA A 187 -2.52 26.25 15.59
CA ALA A 187 -2.08 27.57 15.13
C ALA A 187 -0.94 27.49 14.08
N ARG A 188 -0.65 26.29 13.55
CA ARG A 188 0.44 25.97 12.61
C ARG A 188 1.83 26.34 13.13
N ARG A 189 2.02 26.40 14.46
CA ARG A 189 3.35 26.59 15.05
C ARG A 189 4.06 25.23 15.13
N PRO A 190 5.33 25.15 14.69
CA PRO A 190 6.09 23.91 14.74
C PRO A 190 6.35 23.52 16.20
N LEU A 191 6.20 22.24 16.50
CA LEU A 191 6.47 21.62 17.80
C LEU A 191 7.73 20.75 17.75
N GLY A 192 7.95 20.06 16.63
CA GLY A 192 9.12 19.21 16.42
C GLY A 192 9.26 18.79 14.97
N SER A 193 10.46 18.36 14.60
CA SER A 193 10.76 17.83 13.27
C SER A 193 11.81 16.73 13.38
N ALA A 194 11.68 15.69 12.56
CA ALA A 194 12.60 14.56 12.51
C ALA A 194 12.76 14.07 11.08
N THR A 195 14.00 13.79 10.70
CA THR A 195 14.30 13.02 9.49
C THR A 195 14.19 11.54 9.82
N LEU A 196 13.43 10.82 9.02
CA LEU A 196 13.21 9.40 9.20
C LEU A 196 14.30 8.59 8.53
N GLU A 197 14.41 7.35 8.98
CA GLU A 197 15.23 6.34 8.30
C GLU A 197 14.76 6.13 6.85
N PRO A 198 15.69 5.85 5.92
CA PRO A 198 15.33 5.63 4.53
C PRO A 198 14.37 4.45 4.30
N VAL A 199 13.55 4.55 3.25
CA VAL A 199 12.73 3.46 2.71
C VAL A 199 13.32 3.06 1.36
N SER A 200 13.85 1.84 1.30
CA SER A 200 14.46 1.28 0.09
C SER A 200 13.45 1.17 -1.06
N SER A 201 13.96 1.01 -2.29
CA SER A 201 13.15 0.69 -3.48
C SER A 201 12.27 -0.52 -3.21
N MET A 202 10.98 -0.45 -3.57
CA MET A 202 9.97 -1.48 -3.25
C MET A 202 9.79 -1.77 -1.75
N GLY A 203 10.28 -0.91 -0.88
CA GLY A 203 10.20 -1.03 0.58
C GLY A 203 8.98 -0.34 1.18
N ALA A 204 8.70 -0.69 2.43
CA ALA A 204 7.63 -0.09 3.23
C ALA A 204 7.97 -0.06 4.72
N ARG A 205 7.52 0.99 5.40
CA ARG A 205 7.80 1.20 6.82
C ARG A 205 6.60 1.79 7.54
N LEU A 206 6.26 1.21 8.69
CA LEU A 206 5.39 1.85 9.66
C LEU A 206 6.21 2.78 10.56
N VAL A 207 5.74 4.00 10.71
CA VAL A 207 6.37 5.04 11.53
C VAL A 207 5.35 5.54 12.52
N PHE A 208 5.46 5.08 13.76
CA PHE A 208 4.62 5.57 14.85
C PHE A 208 5.25 6.81 15.48
N PHE A 209 4.45 7.86 15.66
CA PHE A 209 4.99 9.16 16.09
C PHE A 209 5.46 9.18 17.54
N ASP A 210 4.93 8.30 18.39
CA ASP A 210 5.39 8.16 19.78
C ASP A 210 6.86 7.70 19.87
N ALA A 211 7.30 6.90 18.90
CA ALA A 211 8.68 6.45 18.80
C ALA A 211 9.62 7.54 18.23
N VAL A 212 9.08 8.46 17.42
CA VAL A 212 9.85 9.54 16.79
C VAL A 212 9.92 10.79 17.69
N PHE A 213 8.83 11.09 18.40
CA PHE A 213 8.66 12.27 19.23
C PHE A 213 8.24 11.86 20.65
N PRO A 214 9.19 11.65 21.58
CA PRO A 214 8.88 11.26 22.96
C PRO A 214 7.93 12.24 23.69
N GLU A 215 7.90 13.51 23.28
CA GLU A 215 7.05 14.56 23.85
C GLU A 215 5.61 14.56 23.31
N LEU A 216 5.27 13.70 22.35
CA LEU A 216 4.00 13.73 21.62
C LEU A 216 2.77 13.74 22.54
N GLY A 217 2.76 12.90 23.58
CA GLY A 217 1.65 12.86 24.54
C GLY A 217 1.43 14.19 25.27
N SER A 218 2.52 14.89 25.61
CA SER A 218 2.45 16.20 26.26
C SER A 218 1.95 17.30 25.31
N TRP A 219 2.33 17.21 24.02
CA TRP A 219 1.86 18.12 22.99
C TRP A 219 0.36 17.99 22.75
N PHE A 220 -0.16 16.76 22.65
CA PHE A 220 -1.61 16.55 22.56
C PHE A 220 -2.36 17.08 23.78
N ALA A 221 -1.85 16.82 24.99
CA ALA A 221 -2.48 17.29 26.22
C ALA A 221 -2.55 18.83 26.30
N THR A 222 -1.54 19.52 25.73
CA THR A 222 -1.42 20.99 25.80
C THR A 222 -2.10 21.69 24.63
N HIS A 223 -2.05 21.10 23.43
CA HIS A 223 -2.46 21.77 22.18
C HIS A 223 -3.70 21.16 21.52
N GLY A 224 -4.19 20.01 22.00
CA GLY A 224 -5.28 19.27 21.37
C GLY A 224 -4.83 18.62 20.06
N PRO A 225 -5.65 18.63 18.99
CA PRO A 225 -5.30 18.07 17.70
C PRO A 225 -3.99 18.63 17.15
N LEU A 226 -3.16 17.75 16.57
CA LEU A 226 -1.87 18.09 16.00
C LEU A 226 -1.89 17.90 14.48
N GLY A 227 -1.30 18.86 13.77
CA GLY A 227 -1.02 18.74 12.34
C GLY A 227 0.31 18.04 12.12
N VAL A 228 0.38 17.18 11.11
CA VAL A 228 1.59 16.47 10.71
C VAL A 228 1.87 16.77 9.25
N GLU A 229 3.05 17.29 8.97
CA GLU A 229 3.58 17.44 7.61
C GLU A 229 4.59 16.32 7.36
N VAL A 230 4.46 15.63 6.24
CA VAL A 230 5.49 14.72 5.72
C VAL A 230 5.97 15.25 4.40
N SER A 231 7.29 15.33 4.24
CA SER A 231 7.91 15.71 2.97
C SER A 231 9.06 14.78 2.62
N GLY A 232 9.22 14.52 1.34
CA GLY A 232 10.26 13.62 0.83
C GLY A 232 10.09 13.39 -0.66
N ALA A 233 11.10 12.80 -1.30
CA ALA A 233 11.02 12.31 -2.67
C ALA A 233 10.87 10.79 -2.67
N ASN A 234 10.52 10.20 -3.81
CA ASN A 234 10.44 8.74 -3.95
C ASN A 234 9.43 8.06 -3.01
N LEU A 235 8.42 8.80 -2.53
CA LEU A 235 7.34 8.26 -1.71
C LEU A 235 6.02 8.37 -2.44
N ALA A 236 5.23 7.35 -2.20
CA ALA A 236 3.81 7.42 -2.36
C ALA A 236 3.17 8.29 -1.25
N GLU A 237 1.97 8.83 -1.51
CA GLU A 237 1.16 9.56 -0.51
C GLU A 237 0.92 8.75 0.78
N PRO A 238 1.60 9.06 1.91
CA PRO A 238 1.56 8.20 3.10
C PRO A 238 0.14 7.83 3.55
N LEU A 239 -0.05 6.57 3.94
CA LEU A 239 -1.28 6.16 4.62
C LEU A 239 -1.17 6.54 6.09
N THR A 240 -2.28 6.94 6.71
CA THR A 240 -2.32 7.00 8.16
C THR A 240 -2.47 5.61 8.73
N ILE A 241 -1.89 5.38 9.91
CA ILE A 241 -2.15 4.19 10.70
C ILE A 241 -2.57 4.60 12.10
N GLU A 242 -3.63 3.99 12.60
CA GLU A 242 -4.19 4.20 13.92
C GLU A 242 -4.37 2.84 14.59
N ILE A 243 -3.76 2.67 15.76
CA ILE A 243 -3.96 1.52 16.64
C ILE A 243 -4.77 2.01 17.83
N HIS A 244 -5.96 1.46 17.99
CA HIS A 244 -6.88 1.82 19.05
C HIS A 244 -6.67 0.94 20.27
N ARG A 245 -6.94 1.47 21.46
CA ARG A 245 -6.89 0.71 22.72
C ARG A 245 -7.93 -0.43 22.79
N SER A 246 -8.94 -0.41 21.92
CA SER A 246 -9.86 -1.54 21.74
C SER A 246 -9.18 -2.75 21.09
N GLY A 247 -8.03 -2.54 20.44
CA GLY A 247 -7.38 -3.49 19.55
C GLY A 247 -7.63 -3.16 18.08
N ASP A 248 -8.60 -2.32 17.74
CA ASP A 248 -8.89 -1.99 16.33
C ASP A 248 -7.68 -1.31 15.66
N VAL A 249 -7.40 -1.69 14.42
CA VAL A 249 -6.37 -1.09 13.57
C VAL A 249 -7.05 -0.47 12.36
N HIS A 250 -6.73 0.79 12.08
CA HIS A 250 -7.20 1.49 10.88
C HIS A 250 -6.01 2.00 10.06
N ILE A 251 -6.06 1.79 8.75
CA ILE A 251 -5.07 2.22 7.77
C ILE A 251 -5.84 2.85 6.59
N HIS A 252 -5.70 4.16 6.45
CA HIS A 252 -6.55 4.91 5.52
C HIS A 252 -5.81 5.99 4.74
N HIS A 253 -6.39 6.35 3.61
CA HIS A 253 -6.19 7.67 3.03
C HIS A 253 -6.94 8.69 3.88
N ILE A 254 -6.25 9.70 4.40
CA ILE A 254 -6.91 10.92 4.86
C ILE A 254 -6.72 11.94 3.74
N ASN A 255 -7.77 12.13 2.95
CA ASN A 255 -7.95 13.33 2.13
C ASN A 255 -8.82 14.33 2.88
#